data_AF-A0A1X0NYR4-F1
#
_entry.id   AF-A0A1X0NYR4-F1
#
_cell.length_a   1.000
_cell.length_b   1.000
_cell.length_c   1.000
_cell.angle_alpha   90.00
_cell.angle_beta   90.00
_cell.angle_gamma   90.00
#
_symmetry.space_group_name_H-M   'P 1'
#
loop_
_entity.id
_entity.type
_entity.pdbx_description
1 polymer ?
#
loop_
_entity_poly.entity_id
_entity_poly.type
_entity_poly.pdbx_seq_one_letter_code
_entity_poly.pdbx_strand_id
1 'polypeptide(L)'
;VLMYTCAADGDVQRQCIALPPKEDVQSGGKRSLNSFVKLPTNPVLTEKDVPGLIGLNHFRDPTNFWVNPDNTSEWLVAFVASVNNSAGIPEAQVVVFATSDPNFRSDFRFSHAIWENLFEVDDMLEHPDFFKLGDEYYLKVSTMVGGQDHWVYGNYSKDDEGETVYEADDDHSRTFIDYGRWYASKQNYDPILNRTILWGWIPEEDAEAAMKTRGWSGAIDMPRNVEYDATAQKLKTYPMPELAKLRLYTTTSDVEIRANEVKVYNANAPLHYEMVVDFEIPEGFTNKPAENTDTVPSFGVLVRYKDSNTYTRFAVTMPPTANMGVGFDQKGRVLDRFTVLLQATCAEVCEFDRRCVAWTAVNTTEDSPQYSCTLMSTYGDVVAANESVVTGRVWEPILLLDRGKSGTTGFHETWTGRAPLVGNGTRVQLRVFVDDTIVQVFKDGGLESLTGRVYVPNDHSGVALFSYNINSNVSARVSFYEMDTVHESNAAPTKAPTEGSNSGPTEAPTTGPSKAPDASWHTAGSHLIKVMFLAVTLHTVLPLLLF
;
A
#
# COMPACT_ATOMS: atom_id res chain seq x y z
N VAL A 1 25.73 0.15 -0.63
CA VAL A 1 25.77 -1.18 0.02
C VAL A 1 24.34 -1.71 0.01
N LEU A 2 24.12 -3.00 -0.23
CA LEU A 2 22.81 -3.62 -0.08
C LEU A 2 22.88 -4.62 1.09
N MET A 3 22.12 -4.38 2.15
CA MET A 3 21.91 -5.36 3.22
C MET A 3 20.59 -6.08 2.96
N TYR A 4 20.54 -7.40 3.15
CA TYR A 4 19.36 -8.21 2.87
C TYR A 4 19.31 -9.46 3.75
N THR A 5 18.10 -9.94 4.03
CA THR A 5 17.89 -11.23 4.70
C THR A 5 18.32 -12.36 3.77
N CYS A 6 19.22 -13.23 4.24
CA CYS A 6 19.61 -14.45 3.56
C CYS A 6 19.17 -15.66 4.39
N ALA A 7 18.47 -16.59 3.74
CA ALA A 7 18.05 -17.84 4.35
C ALA A 7 19.12 -18.93 4.16
N ALA A 8 19.39 -19.69 5.22
CA ALA A 8 20.11 -20.96 5.16
C ALA A 8 19.12 -22.15 5.17
N ASP A 9 19.64 -23.38 5.11
CA ASP A 9 18.82 -24.59 5.17
C ASP A 9 17.87 -24.56 6.37
N GLY A 10 16.61 -24.92 6.14
CA GLY A 10 15.61 -25.05 7.21
C GLY A 10 14.97 -23.76 7.69
N ASP A 11 14.97 -22.68 6.90
CA ASP A 11 14.20 -21.47 7.24
C ASP A 11 15.03 -20.42 8.02
N VAL A 12 16.32 -20.68 8.26
CA VAL A 12 17.11 -19.89 9.20
C VAL A 12 17.48 -18.56 8.59
N GLN A 13 17.00 -17.47 9.17
CA GLN A 13 17.19 -16.13 8.66
C GLN A 13 18.39 -15.45 9.30
N ARG A 14 19.20 -14.87 8.43
CA ARG A 14 20.46 -14.19 8.75
C ARG A 14 20.57 -12.95 7.89
N GLN A 15 21.50 -12.06 8.21
CA GLN A 15 21.69 -10.84 7.43
C GLN A 15 22.98 -10.91 6.63
N CYS A 16 22.85 -10.61 5.35
CA CYS A 16 23.93 -10.65 4.38
C CYS A 16 24.09 -9.29 3.70
N ILE A 17 25.27 -9.07 3.12
CA ILE A 17 25.57 -7.88 2.35
C ILE A 17 25.97 -8.25 0.93
N ALA A 18 25.52 -7.43 -0.02
CA ALA A 18 26.03 -7.41 -1.38
C ALA A 18 26.49 -5.99 -1.76
N LEU A 19 27.51 -5.92 -2.60
CA LEU A 19 28.10 -4.67 -3.07
C LEU A 19 27.99 -4.57 -4.60
N PRO A 20 27.77 -3.37 -5.16
CA PRO A 20 27.95 -3.18 -6.58
C PRO A 20 29.41 -3.46 -6.96
N PRO A 21 29.68 -3.87 -8.22
CA PRO A 21 31.02 -3.99 -8.75
C PRO A 21 31.81 -2.68 -8.62
N LYS A 22 33.14 -2.79 -8.56
CA LYS A 22 34.02 -1.62 -8.39
C LYS A 22 33.87 -0.63 -9.54
N GLU A 23 33.60 -1.11 -10.75
CA GLU A 23 33.37 -0.31 -11.95
C GLU A 23 32.13 0.60 -11.85
N ASP A 24 31.06 0.16 -11.18
CA ASP A 24 29.81 0.91 -11.07
C ASP A 24 29.86 2.05 -10.03
N VAL A 25 30.92 2.11 -9.21
CA VAL A 25 31.07 3.12 -8.13
C VAL A 25 32.21 4.12 -8.39
N GLN A 26 32.79 4.12 -9.59
CA GLN A 26 33.82 5.07 -9.97
C GLN A 26 33.24 6.46 -10.26
N SER A 27 33.97 7.52 -9.90
CA SER A 27 33.57 8.90 -10.20
C SER A 27 33.51 9.12 -11.72
N GLY A 28 32.40 9.68 -12.20
CA GLY A 28 32.16 9.92 -13.64
C GLY A 28 31.89 8.66 -14.49
N GLY A 29 31.91 7.47 -13.89
CA GLY A 29 31.57 6.22 -14.55
C GLY A 29 30.06 6.03 -14.73
N LYS A 30 29.66 5.22 -15.72
CA LYS A 30 28.27 4.79 -15.86
C LYS A 30 27.91 3.91 -14.67
N ARG A 31 26.90 4.32 -13.88
CA ARG A 31 26.38 3.54 -12.76
C ARG A 31 25.26 2.65 -13.26
N SER A 32 25.60 1.44 -13.71
CA SER A 32 24.60 0.53 -14.28
C SER A 32 23.87 -0.27 -13.19
N LEU A 33 24.58 -0.68 -12.14
CA LEU A 33 24.05 -1.47 -11.02
C LEU A 33 23.36 -2.77 -11.47
N ASN A 34 23.81 -3.34 -12.59
CA ASN A 34 23.23 -4.55 -13.20
C ASN A 34 23.64 -5.85 -12.50
N SER A 35 24.61 -5.81 -11.60
CA SER A 35 25.05 -6.98 -10.83
C SER A 35 25.48 -6.57 -9.44
N PHE A 36 25.48 -7.52 -8.51
CA PHE A 36 25.95 -7.33 -7.14
C PHE A 36 26.79 -8.54 -6.71
N VAL A 37 27.85 -8.30 -5.96
CA VAL A 37 28.75 -9.32 -5.41
C VAL A 37 28.46 -9.48 -3.92
N LYS A 38 28.09 -10.69 -3.50
CA LYS A 38 27.91 -11.04 -2.08
C LYS A 38 29.25 -10.96 -1.34
N LEU A 39 29.25 -10.41 -0.13
CA LEU A 39 30.46 -10.39 0.68
C LEU A 39 30.95 -11.81 0.98
N PRO A 40 32.27 -12.08 0.88
CA PRO A 40 32.84 -13.37 1.29
C PRO A 40 32.65 -13.70 2.77
N THR A 41 32.43 -12.68 3.60
CA THR A 41 32.22 -12.79 5.05
C THR A 41 30.75 -12.95 5.44
N ASN A 42 29.83 -13.10 4.48
CA ASN A 42 28.43 -13.38 4.79
C ASN A 42 28.27 -14.75 5.49
N PRO A 43 27.27 -14.89 6.39
CA PRO A 43 26.39 -13.84 6.91
C PRO A 43 27.13 -12.89 7.86
N VAL A 44 26.74 -11.61 7.88
CA VAL A 44 27.34 -10.60 8.76
C VAL A 44 26.62 -10.48 10.11
N LEU A 45 25.37 -10.94 10.17
CA LEU A 45 24.60 -11.15 11.40
C LEU A 45 23.86 -12.47 11.31
N THR A 46 23.74 -13.15 12.44
CA THR A 46 23.09 -14.46 12.59
C THR A 46 21.99 -14.40 13.64
N GLU A 47 21.20 -15.46 13.73
CA GLU A 47 20.19 -15.66 14.76
C GLU A 47 20.74 -15.53 16.20
N LYS A 48 22.05 -15.77 16.39
CA LYS A 48 22.70 -15.74 17.71
C LYS A 48 23.03 -14.33 18.18
N ASP A 49 23.02 -13.37 17.26
CA ASP A 49 23.37 -11.99 17.52
C ASP A 49 22.16 -11.17 18.03
N VAL A 50 20.96 -11.77 18.03
CA VAL A 50 19.74 -11.19 18.60
C VAL A 50 19.46 -11.83 19.96
N PRO A 51 19.63 -11.10 21.08
CA PRO A 51 19.32 -11.62 22.41
C PRO A 51 17.84 -12.00 22.53
N GLY A 52 17.57 -13.20 23.05
CA GLY A 52 16.19 -13.64 23.32
C GLY A 52 15.35 -14.02 22.09
N LEU A 53 15.95 -14.12 20.90
CA LEU A 53 15.26 -14.47 19.66
C LEU A 53 14.44 -15.76 19.82
N ILE A 54 13.19 -15.71 19.36
CA ILE A 54 12.31 -16.87 19.27
C ILE A 54 12.11 -17.25 17.81
N GLY A 55 12.35 -18.51 17.46
CA GLY A 55 12.24 -18.98 16.09
C GLY A 55 13.42 -18.55 15.21
N LEU A 56 13.91 -19.49 14.40
CA LEU A 56 15.04 -19.24 13.51
C LEU A 56 14.64 -18.45 12.24
N ASN A 57 13.34 -18.37 11.98
CA ASN A 57 12.73 -17.69 10.85
C ASN A 57 12.01 -16.39 11.28
N HIS A 58 12.49 -15.72 12.33
CA HIS A 58 11.89 -14.51 12.93
C HIS A 58 12.90 -13.37 13.04
N PHE A 59 13.82 -13.21 12.08
CA PHE A 59 14.80 -12.12 12.08
C PHE A 59 15.09 -11.65 10.65
N ARG A 60 14.47 -10.54 10.23
CA ARG A 60 14.48 -10.13 8.82
C ARG A 60 14.35 -8.63 8.58
N ASP A 61 14.52 -8.29 7.31
CA ASP A 61 14.10 -7.05 6.65
C ASP A 61 14.83 -5.81 7.14
N PRO A 62 16.13 -5.66 6.78
CA PRO A 62 16.90 -4.48 7.12
C PRO A 62 16.23 -3.18 6.64
N THR A 63 16.29 -2.15 7.49
CA THR A 63 16.03 -0.76 7.11
C THR A 63 17.20 -0.17 6.30
N ASN A 64 17.05 1.09 5.89
CA ASN A 64 18.21 1.91 5.53
C ASN A 64 19.06 2.22 6.77
N PHE A 65 20.36 2.51 6.57
CA PHE A 65 21.26 2.95 7.64
C PHE A 65 21.00 4.41 8.00
N TRP A 66 21.14 4.76 9.28
CA TRP A 66 21.17 6.16 9.75
C TRP A 66 22.30 6.37 10.77
N VAL A 67 22.63 7.63 11.07
CA VAL A 67 23.67 7.97 12.04
C VAL A 67 23.17 7.68 13.45
N ASN A 68 24.00 7.03 14.27
CA ASN A 68 23.68 6.81 15.68
C ASN A 68 23.63 8.17 16.42
N PRO A 69 22.48 8.58 16.99
CA PRO A 69 22.36 9.84 17.70
C PRO A 69 23.21 9.90 18.98
N ASP A 70 23.49 8.74 19.60
CA ASP A 70 24.28 8.63 20.83
C ASP A 70 25.78 8.58 20.56
N ASN A 71 26.19 8.19 19.35
CA ASN A 71 27.57 8.20 18.92
C ASN A 71 27.69 8.46 17.41
N THR A 72 27.92 9.72 17.03
CA THR A 72 28.03 10.13 15.62
C THR A 72 29.16 9.48 14.81
N SER A 73 30.06 8.72 15.45
CA SER A 73 31.08 7.91 14.76
C SER A 73 30.56 6.53 14.33
N GLU A 74 29.27 6.26 14.57
CA GLU A 74 28.62 4.99 14.28
C GLU A 74 27.33 5.19 13.50
N TRP A 75 26.87 4.08 12.92
CA TRP A 75 25.60 4.01 12.20
C TRP A 75 24.75 2.87 12.74
N LEU A 76 23.44 3.04 12.64
CA LEU A 76 22.44 2.07 13.04
C LEU A 76 21.74 1.48 11.81
N VAL A 77 21.28 0.24 11.93
CA VAL A 77 20.34 -0.44 11.03
C VAL A 77 19.34 -1.22 11.88
N ALA A 78 18.07 -1.16 11.51
CA ALA A 78 16.98 -1.85 12.19
C ALA A 78 16.53 -3.08 11.42
N PHE A 79 15.93 -4.03 12.15
CA PHE A 79 15.31 -5.25 11.67
C PHE A 79 14.06 -5.51 12.49
N VAL A 80 13.15 -6.32 11.96
CA VAL A 80 12.14 -6.97 12.79
C VAL A 80 12.71 -8.25 13.35
N ALA A 81 12.48 -8.47 14.64
CA ALA A 81 12.78 -9.72 15.30
C ALA A 81 11.69 -10.08 16.32
N SER A 82 11.34 -11.36 16.44
CA SER A 82 10.53 -11.81 17.57
C SER A 82 11.45 -12.24 18.71
N VAL A 83 11.22 -11.73 19.92
CA VAL A 83 11.99 -12.07 21.12
C VAL A 83 11.06 -12.41 22.27
N ASN A 84 11.59 -13.10 23.29
CA ASN A 84 10.88 -13.19 24.57
C ASN A 84 11.12 -11.90 25.37
N ASN A 85 10.05 -11.22 25.76
CA ASN A 85 10.15 -10.09 26.68
C ASN A 85 10.56 -10.54 28.10
N SER A 86 10.67 -9.60 29.03
CA SER A 86 11.09 -9.86 30.42
C SER A 86 10.19 -10.85 31.18
N ALA A 87 8.93 -11.00 30.75
CA ALA A 87 7.97 -11.97 31.29
C ALA A 87 8.02 -13.34 30.57
N GLY A 88 8.88 -13.51 29.56
CA GLY A 88 8.98 -14.72 28.76
C GLY A 88 7.87 -14.87 27.71
N ILE A 89 7.18 -13.78 27.38
CA ILE A 89 6.12 -13.76 26.38
C ILE A 89 6.74 -13.37 25.02
N PRO A 90 6.48 -14.13 23.95
CA PRO A 90 6.77 -13.74 22.57
C PRO A 90 6.29 -12.33 22.23
N GLU A 91 7.15 -11.55 21.59
CA GLU A 91 6.82 -10.21 21.11
C GLU A 91 7.67 -9.85 19.88
N ALA A 92 7.04 -9.27 18.87
CA ALA A 92 7.75 -8.65 17.75
C ALA A 92 8.35 -7.30 18.17
N GLN A 93 9.61 -7.08 17.83
CA GLN A 93 10.31 -5.84 18.12
C GLN A 93 11.03 -5.33 16.86
N VAL A 94 11.25 -4.02 16.82
CA VAL A 94 12.21 -3.42 15.89
C VAL A 94 13.54 -3.27 16.62
N VAL A 95 14.46 -4.19 16.32
CA VAL A 95 15.78 -4.25 16.96
C VAL A 95 16.83 -3.54 16.12
N VAL A 96 17.79 -2.89 16.78
CA VAL A 96 18.87 -2.15 16.10
C VAL A 96 20.25 -2.74 16.35
N PHE A 97 21.06 -2.70 15.30
CA PHE A 97 22.47 -3.03 15.34
C PHE A 97 23.30 -1.80 14.99
N ALA A 98 24.35 -1.56 15.77
CA ALA A 98 25.32 -0.51 15.53
C ALA A 98 26.53 -1.05 14.76
N THR A 99 27.13 -0.22 13.91
CA THR A 99 28.41 -0.48 13.25
C THR A 99 29.28 0.76 13.27
N SER A 100 30.58 0.58 13.53
CA SER A 100 31.59 1.65 13.39
C SER A 100 32.32 1.56 12.05
N ASP A 101 31.98 0.60 11.19
CA ASP A 101 32.57 0.47 9.86
C ASP A 101 31.92 1.49 8.90
N PRO A 102 32.67 2.51 8.44
CA PRO A 102 32.13 3.52 7.53
C PRO A 102 31.76 2.97 6.15
N ASN A 103 32.13 1.73 5.86
CA ASN A 103 31.74 1.03 4.63
C ASN A 103 30.51 0.14 4.81
N PHE A 104 29.96 0.03 6.02
CA PHE A 104 28.80 -0.79 6.37
C PHE A 104 28.97 -2.27 5.99
N ARG A 105 30.13 -2.88 6.25
CA ARG A 105 30.43 -4.28 5.84
C ARG A 105 30.68 -5.23 6.99
N SER A 106 30.90 -4.71 8.20
CA SER A 106 31.36 -5.46 9.36
C SER A 106 31.08 -4.71 10.67
N ASP A 107 31.56 -5.25 11.80
CA ASP A 107 31.46 -4.61 13.13
C ASP A 107 30.02 -4.37 13.59
N PHE A 108 29.08 -5.20 13.15
CA PHE A 108 27.69 -5.14 13.61
C PHE A 108 27.59 -5.72 15.01
N ARG A 109 26.93 -4.99 15.91
CA ARG A 109 26.67 -5.42 17.28
C ARG A 109 25.28 -4.99 17.70
N PHE A 110 24.58 -5.87 18.42
CA PHE A 110 23.27 -5.55 18.97
C PHE A 110 23.40 -4.31 19.87
N SER A 111 22.47 -3.37 19.71
CA SER A 111 22.40 -2.17 20.54
C SER A 111 21.22 -2.29 21.52
N HIS A 112 19.99 -2.13 21.04
CA HIS A 112 18.75 -2.24 21.82
C HIS A 112 17.55 -2.51 20.89
N ALA A 113 16.33 -2.58 21.44
CA ALA A 113 15.10 -2.48 20.66
C ALA A 113 14.68 -1.01 20.58
N ILE A 114 14.51 -0.45 19.38
CA ILE A 114 14.04 0.94 19.24
C ILE A 114 12.53 1.04 19.42
N TRP A 115 11.80 -0.06 19.23
CA TRP A 115 10.35 -0.08 19.38
C TRP A 115 9.87 -1.51 19.64
N GLU A 116 8.87 -1.66 20.48
CA GLU A 116 8.27 -2.93 20.90
C GLU A 116 6.80 -2.99 20.46
N ASN A 117 6.36 -4.13 19.91
CA ASN A 117 4.99 -4.31 19.46
C ASN A 117 4.05 -4.63 20.62
N LEU A 118 3.54 -3.58 21.26
CA LEU A 118 2.57 -3.72 22.35
C LEU A 118 1.12 -3.88 21.88
N PHE A 119 0.86 -4.02 20.57
CA PHE A 119 -0.44 -3.65 20.00
C PHE A 119 -1.12 -4.66 19.10
N GLU A 120 -0.39 -5.61 18.52
CA GLU A 120 -1.02 -6.63 17.69
C GLU A 120 -0.90 -8.01 18.32
N VAL A 121 -1.91 -8.84 18.06
CA VAL A 121 -1.98 -10.24 18.50
C VAL A 121 -0.99 -11.13 17.73
N ASP A 122 -0.12 -10.54 16.91
CA ASP A 122 0.87 -11.24 16.08
C ASP A 122 2.26 -11.14 16.71
N ASP A 123 2.88 -12.31 16.88
CA ASP A 123 4.22 -12.45 17.41
C ASP A 123 5.28 -12.05 16.38
N MET A 124 4.92 -11.71 15.12
CA MET A 124 5.85 -11.31 14.06
C MET A 124 5.38 -10.09 13.25
N LEU A 125 6.33 -9.21 12.93
CA LEU A 125 6.17 -8.10 11.98
C LEU A 125 7.13 -8.26 10.81
N GLU A 126 6.93 -7.48 9.75
CA GLU A 126 7.77 -7.48 8.55
C GLU A 126 8.13 -6.06 8.09
N HIS A 127 9.13 -5.98 7.22
CA HIS A 127 9.47 -4.77 6.45
C HIS A 127 9.43 -3.46 7.28
N PRO A 128 10.21 -3.35 8.36
CA PRO A 128 10.33 -2.10 9.07
C PRO A 128 10.95 -1.04 8.15
N ASP A 129 10.57 0.21 8.39
CA ASP A 129 11.27 1.37 7.87
C ASP A 129 11.31 2.44 8.94
N PHE A 130 12.46 3.11 9.05
CA PHE A 130 12.69 4.15 10.04
C PHE A 130 13.43 5.29 9.37
N PHE A 131 12.78 6.44 9.25
CA PHE A 131 13.27 7.53 8.42
C PHE A 131 12.84 8.89 8.93
N LYS A 132 13.57 9.91 8.47
CA LYS A 132 13.35 11.30 8.85
C LYS A 132 12.51 12.02 7.79
N LEU A 133 11.52 12.81 8.22
CA LEU A 133 10.89 13.85 7.40
C LEU A 133 11.03 15.18 8.14
N GLY A 134 11.72 16.13 7.53
CA GLY A 134 12.10 17.37 8.21
C GLY A 134 13.00 17.07 9.42
N ASP A 135 12.50 17.37 10.62
CA ASP A 135 13.21 17.14 11.88
C ASP A 135 12.70 15.95 12.71
N GLU A 136 11.64 15.28 12.26
CA GLU A 136 11.00 14.19 12.97
C GLU A 136 11.31 12.84 12.34
N TYR A 137 11.31 11.80 13.17
CA TYR A 137 11.43 10.41 12.74
C TYR A 137 10.07 9.72 12.73
N TYR A 138 9.88 8.85 11.76
CA TYR A 138 8.67 8.08 11.58
C TYR A 138 9.02 6.61 11.45
N LEU A 139 8.23 5.76 12.11
CA LEU A 139 8.32 4.31 12.02
C LEU A 139 7.20 3.77 11.14
N LYS A 140 7.57 2.81 10.29
CA LYS A 140 6.64 2.01 9.49
C LYS A 140 6.89 0.54 9.76
N VAL A 141 5.80 -0.22 9.88
CA VAL A 141 5.84 -1.69 10.02
C VAL A 141 4.78 -2.34 9.14
N SER A 142 5.00 -3.60 8.78
CA SER A 142 4.05 -4.46 8.06
C SER A 142 3.57 -5.59 8.96
N THR A 143 2.27 -5.88 8.93
CA THR A 143 1.65 -6.90 9.79
C THR A 143 1.38 -8.17 8.98
N MET A 144 1.85 -9.32 9.44
CA MET A 144 1.74 -10.56 8.64
C MET A 144 0.29 -11.04 8.55
N VAL A 145 -0.41 -11.10 9.70
CA VAL A 145 -1.82 -11.52 9.75
C VAL A 145 -2.75 -10.53 9.06
N GLY A 146 -2.54 -9.22 9.25
CA GLY A 146 -3.36 -8.19 8.61
C GLY A 146 -3.06 -8.06 7.12
N GLY A 147 -1.81 -8.33 6.72
CA GLY A 147 -1.32 -8.09 5.37
C GLY A 147 -1.40 -6.62 4.99
N GLN A 148 -1.19 -5.73 5.96
CA GLN A 148 -1.33 -4.27 5.85
C GLN A 148 -0.10 -3.56 6.42
N ASP A 149 0.15 -2.36 5.91
CA ASP A 149 1.25 -1.50 6.35
C ASP A 149 0.74 -0.34 7.19
N HIS A 150 1.50 0.00 8.23
CA HIS A 150 1.12 0.97 9.24
C HIS A 150 2.18 2.04 9.44
N TRP A 151 1.73 3.29 9.59
CA TRP A 151 2.49 4.36 10.22
C TRP A 151 2.35 4.26 11.74
N VAL A 152 3.47 4.32 12.44
CA VAL A 152 3.55 4.51 13.88
C VAL A 152 4.11 5.91 14.12
N TYR A 153 3.38 6.70 14.90
CA TYR A 153 3.77 8.05 15.31
C TYR A 153 4.36 8.00 16.71
N GLY A 154 5.26 8.93 17.00
CA GLY A 154 6.05 8.88 18.22
C GLY A 154 7.26 9.80 18.16
N ASN A 155 8.05 9.75 19.22
CA ASN A 155 9.23 10.57 19.39
C ASN A 155 10.49 9.70 19.46
N TYR A 156 11.55 10.14 18.78
CA TYR A 156 12.85 9.49 18.85
C TYR A 156 13.74 10.21 19.87
N SER A 157 13.80 9.70 21.10
CA SER A 157 14.48 10.35 22.23
C SER A 157 15.05 9.34 23.22
N LYS A 158 15.86 9.82 24.17
CA LYS A 158 16.41 8.98 25.24
C LYS A 158 15.31 8.50 26.18
N ASP A 159 15.33 7.21 26.50
CA ASP A 159 14.57 6.60 27.60
C ASP A 159 15.24 6.84 28.97
N ASP A 160 14.67 6.24 30.02
CA ASP A 160 15.17 6.31 31.40
C ASP A 160 16.51 5.58 31.57
N GLU A 161 16.79 4.59 30.73
CA GLU A 161 18.05 3.85 30.65
C GLU A 161 19.15 4.63 29.90
N GLY A 162 18.78 5.69 29.19
CA GLY A 162 19.65 6.58 28.44
C GLY A 162 19.91 6.16 27.00
N GLU A 163 19.21 5.16 26.50
CA GLU A 163 19.23 4.69 25.10
C GLU A 163 18.24 5.51 24.26
N THR A 164 18.61 5.89 23.04
CA THR A 164 17.66 6.61 22.15
C THR A 164 16.69 5.64 21.48
N VAL A 165 15.45 5.60 21.96
CA VAL A 165 14.36 4.73 21.48
C VAL A 165 13.26 5.54 20.76
N TYR A 166 12.38 4.84 20.06
CA TYR A 166 11.18 5.40 19.45
C TYR A 166 9.95 5.13 20.33
N GLU A 167 9.63 6.10 21.18
CA GLU A 167 8.46 6.05 22.05
C GLU A 167 7.22 6.37 21.21
N ALA A 168 6.34 5.38 21.05
CA ALA A 168 5.09 5.57 20.32
C ALA A 168 4.19 6.57 21.06
N ASP A 169 3.62 7.51 20.33
CA ASP A 169 2.61 8.42 20.86
C ASP A 169 1.26 7.71 20.82
N ASP A 170 0.88 7.12 21.95
CA ASP A 170 -0.39 6.40 22.08
C ASP A 170 -1.62 7.31 21.95
N ASP A 171 -1.47 8.62 22.21
CA ASP A 171 -2.50 9.64 21.97
C ASP A 171 -2.62 9.98 20.47
N HIS A 172 -1.59 9.66 19.69
CA HIS A 172 -1.55 9.79 18.23
C HIS A 172 -1.72 8.42 17.56
N SER A 173 -2.98 7.95 17.54
CA SER A 173 -3.38 6.71 16.88
C SER A 173 -2.68 6.45 15.53
N ARG A 174 -2.14 5.23 15.40
CA ARG A 174 -1.55 4.69 14.16
C ARG A 174 -2.52 4.79 12.99
N THR A 175 -1.97 4.78 11.78
CA THR A 175 -2.78 4.83 10.56
C THR A 175 -2.30 3.80 9.55
N PHE A 176 -3.22 3.21 8.80
CA PHE A 176 -2.84 2.48 7.58
C PHE A 176 -2.21 3.44 6.56
N ILE A 177 -1.28 2.91 5.76
CA ILE A 177 -0.71 3.65 4.62
C ILE A 177 -1.68 3.61 3.43
N ASP A 178 -2.29 2.44 3.20
CA ASP A 178 -3.27 2.16 2.17
C ASP A 178 -4.29 1.17 2.74
N TYR A 179 -5.58 1.40 2.50
CA TYR A 179 -6.66 0.57 3.04
C TYR A 179 -6.87 -0.75 2.30
N GLY A 180 -6.26 -0.90 1.13
CA GLY A 180 -6.45 -2.06 0.27
C GLY A 180 -5.34 -3.10 0.36
N ARG A 181 -5.17 -3.87 -0.72
CA ARG A 181 -4.18 -4.94 -0.80
C ARG A 181 -2.83 -4.37 -1.23
N TRP A 182 -2.11 -3.80 -0.27
CA TRP A 182 -0.86 -3.08 -0.47
C TRP A 182 0.08 -3.32 0.73
N TYR A 183 1.28 -3.83 0.48
CA TYR A 183 2.11 -4.43 1.54
C TYR A 183 3.61 -4.26 1.31
N ALA A 184 4.41 -4.55 2.34
CA ALA A 184 5.86 -4.64 2.29
C ALA A 184 6.54 -3.36 1.76
N SER A 185 5.97 -2.20 2.10
CA SER A 185 6.45 -0.93 1.59
C SER A 185 7.78 -0.50 2.18
N LYS A 186 8.53 0.26 1.39
CA LYS A 186 9.84 0.78 1.76
C LYS A 186 10.08 2.12 1.06
N GLN A 187 10.64 3.07 1.80
CA GLN A 187 10.98 4.38 1.27
C GLN A 187 12.42 4.47 0.76
N ASN A 188 12.62 5.39 -0.17
CA ASN A 188 13.91 5.94 -0.53
C ASN A 188 13.84 7.48 -0.50
N TYR A 189 14.90 8.11 -0.01
CA TYR A 189 15.08 9.54 -0.10
C TYR A 189 15.72 9.93 -1.43
N ASP A 190 15.08 10.86 -2.14
CA ASP A 190 15.61 11.50 -3.35
C ASP A 190 16.30 12.82 -2.96
N PRO A 191 17.65 12.87 -2.96
CA PRO A 191 18.39 14.08 -2.57
C PRO A 191 18.42 15.15 -3.66
N ILE A 192 18.03 14.83 -4.90
CA ILE A 192 18.02 15.80 -6.00
C ILE A 192 16.78 16.69 -5.89
N LEU A 193 15.64 16.07 -5.57
CA LEU A 193 14.35 16.76 -5.44
C LEU A 193 13.92 16.96 -3.98
N ASN A 194 14.73 16.52 -3.02
CA ASN A 194 14.50 16.64 -1.58
C ASN A 194 13.12 16.10 -1.17
N ARG A 195 12.86 14.83 -1.49
CA ARG A 195 11.58 14.17 -1.20
C ARG A 195 11.77 12.72 -0.79
N THR A 196 10.81 12.19 -0.04
CA THR A 196 10.75 10.77 0.29
C THR A 196 9.77 10.09 -0.66
N ILE A 197 10.24 9.05 -1.33
CA ILE A 197 9.46 8.23 -2.27
C ILE A 197 9.20 6.89 -1.60
N LEU A 198 7.96 6.43 -1.62
CA LEU A 198 7.50 5.17 -1.06
C LEU A 198 7.09 4.23 -2.19
N TRP A 199 7.54 2.99 -2.07
CA TRP A 199 7.17 1.88 -2.93
C TRP A 199 6.41 0.86 -2.13
N GLY A 200 5.43 0.19 -2.73
CA GLY A 200 4.71 -0.92 -2.12
C GLY A 200 4.45 -2.02 -3.12
N TRP A 201 4.35 -3.25 -2.62
CA TRP A 201 3.91 -4.39 -3.39
C TRP A 201 2.38 -4.45 -3.40
N ILE A 202 1.81 -4.71 -4.57
CA ILE A 202 0.39 -5.00 -4.77
C ILE A 202 0.26 -6.51 -5.06
N PRO A 203 -0.09 -7.33 -4.05
CA PRO A 203 -0.39 -8.74 -4.24
C PRO A 203 -1.52 -8.99 -5.25
N GLU A 204 -1.56 -10.19 -5.80
CA GLU A 204 -2.72 -10.63 -6.59
C GLU A 204 -3.92 -10.92 -5.68
N GLU A 205 -5.09 -10.47 -6.09
CA GLU A 205 -6.38 -10.85 -5.49
C GLU A 205 -7.17 -11.84 -6.38
N ASP A 206 -6.51 -12.54 -7.31
CA ASP A 206 -7.15 -13.50 -8.22
C ASP A 206 -7.09 -14.94 -7.70
N ALA A 207 -7.77 -15.85 -8.39
CA ALA A 207 -7.63 -17.28 -8.17
C ALA A 207 -6.22 -17.79 -8.52
N GLU A 208 -5.69 -18.71 -7.71
CA GLU A 208 -4.37 -19.32 -7.91
C GLU A 208 -4.19 -19.98 -9.28
N ALA A 209 -5.24 -20.65 -9.78
CA ALA A 209 -5.22 -21.26 -11.10
C ALA A 209 -5.05 -20.22 -12.22
N ALA A 210 -5.66 -19.04 -12.07
CA ALA A 210 -5.54 -17.96 -13.04
C ALA A 210 -4.11 -17.37 -13.02
N MET A 211 -3.55 -17.14 -11.82
CA MET A 211 -2.14 -16.73 -11.64
C MET A 211 -1.16 -17.69 -12.33
N LYS A 212 -1.30 -19.00 -12.07
CA LYS A 212 -0.47 -20.04 -12.70
C LYS A 212 -0.62 -20.05 -14.22
N THR A 213 -1.83 -19.82 -14.72
CA THR A 213 -2.11 -19.81 -16.17
C THR A 213 -1.50 -18.59 -16.85
N ARG A 214 -1.58 -17.39 -16.26
CA ARG A 214 -0.96 -16.17 -16.81
C ARG A 214 0.57 -16.15 -16.68
N GLY A 215 1.13 -16.92 -15.74
CA GLY A 215 2.57 -17.09 -15.57
C GLY A 215 3.28 -15.97 -14.81
N TRP A 216 2.54 -15.06 -14.16
CA TRP A 216 3.07 -13.99 -13.32
C TRP A 216 2.11 -13.68 -12.15
N SER A 217 2.65 -13.08 -11.08
CA SER A 217 1.91 -12.72 -9.87
C SER A 217 2.61 -11.57 -9.15
N GLY A 218 1.84 -10.55 -8.77
CA GLY A 218 2.30 -9.38 -8.04
C GLY A 218 2.73 -8.25 -8.97
N ALA A 219 2.46 -7.02 -8.55
CA ALA A 219 2.92 -5.81 -9.19
C ALA A 219 3.54 -4.87 -8.15
N ILE A 220 4.46 -4.01 -8.58
CA ILE A 220 4.91 -2.89 -7.76
C ILE A 220 3.99 -1.72 -8.05
N ASP A 221 3.57 -1.04 -6.98
CA ASP A 221 2.77 0.16 -7.09
C ASP A 221 3.48 1.30 -7.83
N MET A 222 2.70 2.24 -8.35
CA MET A 222 3.25 3.52 -8.77
C MET A 222 3.91 4.20 -7.56
N PRO A 223 5.09 4.84 -7.72
CA PRO A 223 5.79 5.37 -6.56
C PRO A 223 5.03 6.58 -6.02
N ARG A 224 5.00 6.68 -4.70
CA ARG A 224 4.27 7.73 -3.99
C ARG A 224 5.25 8.67 -3.28
N ASN A 225 4.99 9.98 -3.30
CA ASN A 225 5.64 10.88 -2.35
C ASN A 225 5.04 10.68 -0.96
N VAL A 226 5.84 10.93 0.08
CA VAL A 226 5.39 10.97 1.48
C VAL A 226 5.53 12.38 2.04
N GLU A 227 4.48 12.89 2.67
CA GLU A 227 4.47 14.18 3.35
C GLU A 227 3.69 14.11 4.66
N TYR A 228 4.05 14.95 5.63
CA TYR A 228 3.25 15.16 6.82
C TYR A 228 2.17 16.21 6.56
N ASP A 229 0.92 15.86 6.81
CA ASP A 229 -0.19 16.79 6.78
C ASP A 229 -0.51 17.28 8.19
N ALA A 230 -0.16 18.54 8.47
CA ALA A 230 -0.34 19.13 9.80
C ALA A 230 -1.81 19.36 10.18
N THR A 231 -2.73 19.40 9.21
CA THR A 231 -4.16 19.59 9.49
C THR A 231 -4.80 18.28 9.91
N ALA A 232 -4.52 17.21 9.16
CA ALA A 232 -4.98 15.86 9.49
C ALA A 232 -4.13 15.17 10.57
N GLN A 233 -2.99 15.77 10.93
CA GLN A 233 -1.98 15.22 11.84
C GLN A 233 -1.66 13.76 11.47
N LYS A 234 -1.27 13.53 10.21
CA LYS A 234 -0.87 12.20 9.72
C LYS A 234 0.07 12.31 8.52
N LEU A 235 0.78 11.23 8.24
CA LEU A 235 1.45 11.08 6.95
C LEU A 235 0.43 10.80 5.85
N LYS A 236 0.59 11.48 4.71
CA LYS A 236 -0.14 11.24 3.47
C LYS A 236 0.80 10.71 2.40
N THR A 237 0.25 9.90 1.49
CA THR A 237 1.00 9.40 0.35
C THR A 237 0.27 9.70 -0.95
N TYR A 238 0.97 10.20 -1.96
CA TYR A 238 0.33 10.57 -3.22
C TYR A 238 1.20 10.23 -4.44
N PRO A 239 0.60 9.90 -5.59
CA PRO A 239 1.35 9.51 -6.78
C PRO A 239 2.28 10.63 -7.25
N MET A 240 3.52 10.26 -7.58
CA MET A 240 4.54 11.22 -7.98
C MET A 240 4.10 12.12 -9.16
N PRO A 241 4.42 13.43 -9.14
CA PRO A 241 4.03 14.36 -10.21
C PRO A 241 4.53 13.96 -11.61
N GLU A 242 5.63 13.23 -11.71
CA GLU A 242 6.21 12.78 -12.98
C GLU A 242 5.29 11.87 -13.80
N LEU A 243 4.32 11.20 -13.16
CA LEU A 243 3.30 10.41 -13.87
C LEU A 243 2.49 11.26 -14.85
N ALA A 244 2.41 12.58 -14.64
CA ALA A 244 1.76 13.49 -15.58
C ALA A 244 2.38 13.45 -16.99
N LYS A 245 3.64 13.00 -17.14
CA LYS A 245 4.29 12.81 -18.45
C LYS A 245 3.68 11.69 -19.28
N LEU A 246 2.92 10.78 -18.68
CA LEU A 246 2.20 9.72 -19.37
C LEU A 246 0.83 10.17 -19.89
N ARG A 247 0.35 11.37 -19.52
CA ARG A 247 -0.96 11.86 -19.96
C ARG A 247 -0.93 12.17 -21.46
N LEU A 248 -1.81 11.52 -22.22
CA LEU A 248 -1.94 11.74 -23.67
C LEU A 248 -2.92 12.86 -24.00
N TYR A 249 -4.19 12.68 -23.60
CA TYR A 249 -5.27 13.62 -23.87
C TYR A 249 -6.02 13.95 -22.59
N THR A 250 -6.41 15.21 -22.43
CA THR A 250 -7.21 15.66 -21.29
C THR A 250 -8.60 16.10 -21.71
N THR A 251 -9.60 15.70 -20.93
CA THR A 251 -10.95 16.27 -20.99
C THR A 251 -11.30 16.81 -19.61
N THR A 252 -11.82 18.03 -19.55
CA THR A 252 -12.38 18.62 -18.33
C THR A 252 -13.84 18.96 -18.54
N SER A 253 -14.68 18.61 -17.57
CA SER A 253 -16.12 18.81 -17.66
C SER A 253 -16.76 18.92 -16.29
N ASP A 254 -17.73 19.82 -16.16
CA ASP A 254 -18.63 19.86 -15.01
C ASP A 254 -19.80 18.89 -15.24
N VAL A 255 -20.04 18.03 -14.26
CA VAL A 255 -21.04 16.97 -14.30
C VAL A 255 -22.00 17.16 -13.13
N GLU A 256 -23.29 17.24 -13.44
CA GLU A 256 -24.35 17.20 -12.44
C GLU A 256 -24.89 15.77 -12.33
N ILE A 257 -24.85 15.22 -11.12
CA ILE A 257 -25.37 13.90 -10.78
C ILE A 257 -26.65 14.12 -9.98
N ARG A 258 -27.80 13.70 -10.51
CA ARG A 258 -29.08 13.85 -9.81
C ARG A 258 -29.14 12.95 -8.59
N ALA A 259 -30.06 13.28 -7.68
CA ALA A 259 -30.38 12.43 -6.55
C ALA A 259 -30.64 10.98 -7.00
N ASN A 260 -29.92 10.02 -6.42
CA ASN A 260 -30.05 8.59 -6.73
C ASN A 260 -29.72 8.20 -8.19
N GLU A 261 -28.86 8.94 -8.87
CA GLU A 261 -28.46 8.69 -10.26
C GLU A 261 -27.11 7.97 -10.37
N VAL A 262 -27.00 7.09 -11.37
CA VAL A 262 -25.72 6.67 -11.96
C VAL A 262 -25.57 7.40 -13.29
N LYS A 263 -24.64 8.34 -13.36
CA LYS A 263 -24.34 9.16 -14.52
C LYS A 263 -23.15 8.57 -15.28
N VAL A 264 -23.41 7.91 -16.41
CA VAL A 264 -22.35 7.42 -17.28
C VAL A 264 -21.55 8.61 -17.81
N TYR A 265 -20.25 8.64 -17.50
CA TYR A 265 -19.32 9.69 -17.89
C TYR A 265 -18.65 9.36 -19.23
N ASN A 266 -18.10 8.14 -19.33
CA ASN A 266 -17.49 7.63 -20.53
C ASN A 266 -17.80 6.13 -20.66
N ALA A 267 -18.64 5.75 -21.61
CA ALA A 267 -19.02 4.34 -21.79
C ALA A 267 -17.89 3.47 -22.37
N ASN A 268 -16.91 4.09 -23.05
CA ASN A 268 -15.82 3.41 -23.75
C ASN A 268 -14.48 4.01 -23.31
N ALA A 269 -14.20 4.01 -22.00
CA ALA A 269 -12.94 4.54 -21.50
C ALA A 269 -11.78 3.61 -21.91
N PRO A 270 -10.56 4.13 -22.10
CA PRO A 270 -9.37 3.29 -22.30
C PRO A 270 -9.14 2.38 -21.08
N LEU A 271 -8.32 1.34 -21.23
CA LEU A 271 -7.98 0.45 -20.11
C LEU A 271 -6.97 1.06 -19.12
N HIS A 272 -6.28 2.13 -19.54
CA HIS A 272 -5.30 2.84 -18.74
C HIS A 272 -5.64 4.33 -18.69
N TYR A 273 -5.99 4.83 -17.50
CA TYR A 273 -6.33 6.24 -17.32
C TYR A 273 -6.11 6.74 -15.90
N GLU A 274 -5.98 8.06 -15.81
CA GLU A 274 -6.09 8.83 -14.58
C GLU A 274 -7.37 9.69 -14.64
N MET A 275 -8.10 9.75 -13.54
CA MET A 275 -9.28 10.61 -13.40
C MET A 275 -9.21 11.36 -12.07
N VAL A 276 -9.31 12.68 -12.10
CA VAL A 276 -9.48 13.51 -10.90
C VAL A 276 -10.91 14.00 -10.87
N VAL A 277 -11.61 13.74 -9.77
CA VAL A 277 -13.00 14.17 -9.58
C VAL A 277 -13.11 14.98 -8.31
N ASP A 278 -13.38 16.28 -8.46
CA ASP A 278 -13.69 17.17 -7.35
C ASP A 278 -15.20 17.22 -7.16
N PHE A 279 -15.71 16.52 -6.15
CA PHE A 279 -17.12 16.53 -5.78
C PHE A 279 -17.46 17.70 -4.87
N GLU A 280 -18.63 18.29 -5.08
CA GLU A 280 -19.31 19.18 -4.15
C GLU A 280 -20.59 18.49 -3.67
N ILE A 281 -20.61 18.14 -2.39
CA ILE A 281 -21.66 17.38 -1.73
C ILE A 281 -22.52 18.29 -0.85
N PRO A 282 -23.80 17.97 -0.65
CA PRO A 282 -24.68 18.82 0.14
C PRO A 282 -24.27 18.86 1.62
N GLU A 283 -24.58 19.99 2.25
CA GLU A 283 -24.56 20.12 3.71
C GLU A 283 -25.46 19.04 4.31
N GLY A 284 -24.95 18.34 5.34
CA GLY A 284 -25.67 17.25 6.01
C GLY A 284 -25.42 15.86 5.46
N PHE A 285 -24.45 15.66 4.55
CA PHE A 285 -23.98 14.31 4.15
C PHE A 285 -23.65 13.41 5.36
N THR A 286 -23.14 13.98 6.44
CA THR A 286 -22.77 13.28 7.67
C THR A 286 -23.86 13.25 8.75
N ASN A 287 -25.05 13.79 8.48
CA ASN A 287 -26.14 13.82 9.45
C ASN A 287 -26.55 12.39 9.84
N LYS A 288 -26.53 12.11 11.15
CA LYS A 288 -26.94 10.81 11.66
C LYS A 288 -28.47 10.66 11.59
N PRO A 289 -29.01 9.63 10.91
CA PRO A 289 -30.43 9.35 10.94
C PRO A 289 -30.91 9.05 12.36
N ALA A 290 -32.16 9.39 12.67
CA ALA A 290 -32.76 9.10 13.98
C ALA A 290 -33.00 7.60 14.18
N GLU A 291 -33.27 6.87 13.10
CA GLU A 291 -33.50 5.43 13.10
C GLU A 291 -32.35 4.70 12.40
N ASN A 292 -32.05 3.49 12.88
CA ASN A 292 -31.06 2.61 12.27
C ASN A 292 -31.48 2.22 10.85
N THR A 293 -30.58 2.36 9.87
CA THR A 293 -30.91 2.14 8.46
C THR A 293 -29.73 1.63 7.62
N ASP A 294 -30.03 0.90 6.56
CA ASP A 294 -29.09 0.53 5.50
C ASP A 294 -29.01 1.60 4.39
N THR A 295 -29.96 2.54 4.37
CA THR A 295 -30.03 3.59 3.35
C THR A 295 -29.20 4.80 3.78
N VAL A 296 -27.90 4.69 3.60
CA VAL A 296 -26.92 5.73 3.96
C VAL A 296 -26.41 6.48 2.73
N PRO A 297 -26.11 7.79 2.86
CA PRO A 297 -25.64 8.59 1.74
C PRO A 297 -24.27 8.10 1.26
N SER A 298 -24.14 8.00 -0.06
CA SER A 298 -22.94 7.50 -0.73
C SER A 298 -22.77 8.18 -2.08
N PHE A 299 -21.54 8.51 -2.45
CA PHE A 299 -21.19 9.01 -3.78
C PHE A 299 -19.82 8.50 -4.20
N GLY A 300 -19.49 8.60 -5.48
CA GLY A 300 -18.16 8.27 -5.95
C GLY A 300 -18.11 7.92 -7.43
N VAL A 301 -17.18 7.02 -7.76
CA VAL A 301 -16.83 6.64 -9.13
C VAL A 301 -17.02 5.14 -9.31
N LEU A 302 -17.69 4.76 -10.39
CA LEU A 302 -17.72 3.40 -10.90
C LEU A 302 -16.68 3.28 -12.01
N VAL A 303 -15.71 2.39 -11.82
CA VAL A 303 -14.68 2.05 -12.80
C VAL A 303 -14.89 0.63 -13.30
N ARG A 304 -14.28 0.31 -14.44
CA ARG A 304 -14.53 -0.94 -15.15
C ARG A 304 -16.04 -1.22 -15.26
N TYR A 305 -16.80 -0.17 -15.56
CA TYR A 305 -18.25 -0.15 -15.59
C TYR A 305 -18.76 -0.73 -16.91
N LYS A 306 -19.71 -1.65 -16.85
CA LYS A 306 -20.39 -2.18 -18.04
C LYS A 306 -21.84 -1.71 -18.10
N ASP A 307 -22.55 -1.83 -16.97
CA ASP A 307 -23.94 -1.44 -16.83
C ASP A 307 -24.29 -1.24 -15.34
N SER A 308 -25.55 -0.93 -15.04
CA SER A 308 -26.03 -0.67 -13.67
C SER A 308 -25.92 -1.87 -12.72
N ASN A 309 -25.59 -3.06 -13.21
CA ASN A 309 -25.41 -4.26 -12.41
C ASN A 309 -23.98 -4.79 -12.41
N THR A 310 -23.11 -4.30 -13.31
CA THR A 310 -21.76 -4.80 -13.48
C THR A 310 -20.74 -3.67 -13.44
N TYR A 311 -20.03 -3.52 -12.31
CA TYR A 311 -19.07 -2.45 -12.06
C TYR A 311 -18.15 -2.71 -10.85
N THR A 312 -17.02 -1.99 -10.80
CA THR A 312 -16.19 -1.83 -9.60
C THR A 312 -16.41 -0.43 -9.02
N ARG A 313 -16.62 -0.32 -7.70
CA ARG A 313 -17.06 0.91 -7.06
C ARG A 313 -16.00 1.44 -6.09
N PHE A 314 -15.53 2.66 -6.34
CA PHE A 314 -14.94 3.51 -5.32
C PHE A 314 -15.99 4.46 -4.76
N ALA A 315 -16.17 4.47 -3.45
CA ALA A 315 -17.17 5.33 -2.82
C ALA A 315 -16.64 6.02 -1.57
N VAL A 316 -17.17 7.21 -1.32
CA VAL A 316 -17.25 7.79 0.02
C VAL A 316 -18.68 7.59 0.51
N THR A 317 -18.85 6.86 1.61
CA THR A 317 -20.17 6.49 2.13
C THR A 317 -20.24 6.72 3.63
N MET A 318 -21.39 7.11 4.15
CA MET A 318 -21.65 6.93 5.58
C MET A 318 -21.85 5.44 5.90
N PRO A 319 -21.53 4.98 7.11
CA PRO A 319 -21.64 3.57 7.49
C PRO A 319 -23.10 3.21 7.80
N PRO A 320 -23.65 2.11 7.27
CA PRO A 320 -25.01 1.69 7.60
C PRO A 320 -25.15 1.32 9.09
N THR A 321 -26.34 1.53 9.65
CA THR A 321 -26.64 1.30 11.07
C THR A 321 -27.77 0.32 11.32
N ALA A 322 -28.38 -0.26 10.27
CA ALA A 322 -29.37 -1.33 10.45
C ALA A 322 -28.76 -2.51 11.22
N ASN A 323 -29.59 -3.17 12.01
CA ASN A 323 -29.19 -4.35 12.79
C ASN A 323 -27.97 -4.11 13.70
N MET A 324 -27.78 -2.89 14.21
CA MET A 324 -26.75 -2.56 15.20
C MET A 324 -27.29 -2.57 16.63
N GLY A 325 -26.39 -2.63 17.61
CA GLY A 325 -26.71 -2.59 19.03
C GLY A 325 -26.80 -3.99 19.63
N VAL A 326 -27.66 -4.13 20.64
CA VAL A 326 -27.84 -5.37 21.42
C VAL A 326 -28.44 -6.46 20.53
N GLY A 327 -27.94 -7.69 20.64
CA GLY A 327 -28.46 -8.84 19.90
C GLY A 327 -27.87 -8.99 18.49
N PHE A 328 -26.78 -8.28 18.18
CA PHE A 328 -26.15 -8.33 16.87
C PHE A 328 -24.62 -8.37 16.97
N ASP A 329 -24.00 -9.04 16.01
CA ASP A 329 -22.56 -9.22 15.90
C ASP A 329 -22.08 -8.76 14.53
N GLN A 330 -21.14 -7.81 14.51
CA GLN A 330 -20.55 -7.27 13.30
C GLN A 330 -19.38 -8.15 12.88
N LYS A 331 -19.37 -8.58 11.61
CA LYS A 331 -18.19 -9.25 11.04
C LYS A 331 -17.25 -8.26 10.37
N GLY A 332 -15.97 -8.57 10.37
CA GLY A 332 -14.94 -7.70 9.79
C GLY A 332 -13.56 -8.29 10.00
N ARG A 333 -12.56 -7.60 9.45
CA ARG A 333 -11.16 -7.89 9.75
C ARG A 333 -10.87 -7.41 11.16
N VAL A 334 -10.50 -8.35 12.03
CA VAL A 334 -10.19 -8.05 13.43
C VAL A 334 -8.91 -7.23 13.48
N LEU A 335 -9.01 -6.08 14.12
CA LEU A 335 -7.90 -5.18 14.41
C LEU A 335 -7.28 -5.50 15.76
N ASP A 336 -8.11 -5.68 16.79
CA ASP A 336 -7.65 -5.89 18.17
C ASP A 336 -8.72 -6.60 19.02
N ARG A 337 -8.29 -7.24 20.12
CA ARG A 337 -9.16 -7.84 21.14
C ARG A 337 -8.62 -7.57 22.54
N PHE A 338 -9.49 -7.04 23.40
CA PHE A 338 -9.15 -6.77 24.80
C PHE A 338 -10.39 -6.88 25.68
N THR A 339 -10.20 -6.84 27.00
CA THR A 339 -11.28 -6.97 27.98
C THR A 339 -11.43 -5.70 28.81
N VAL A 340 -12.67 -5.27 29.03
CA VAL A 340 -13.01 -4.04 29.78
C VAL A 340 -14.14 -4.29 30.77
N LEU A 341 -14.31 -3.36 31.72
CA LEU A 341 -15.39 -3.41 32.71
C LEU A 341 -16.68 -2.71 32.23
N LEU A 342 -16.57 -1.80 31.26
CA LEU A 342 -17.70 -1.03 30.73
C LEU A 342 -17.81 -1.26 29.22
N GLN A 343 -19.00 -1.63 28.75
CA GLN A 343 -19.27 -1.85 27.32
C GLN A 343 -18.93 -0.61 26.47
N ALA A 344 -19.22 0.60 26.98
CA ALA A 344 -18.97 1.86 26.29
C ALA A 344 -17.49 2.06 25.92
N THR A 345 -16.57 1.49 26.71
CA THR A 345 -15.13 1.59 26.45
C THR A 345 -14.75 0.93 25.12
N CYS A 346 -15.42 -0.14 24.68
CA CYS A 346 -15.15 -0.71 23.35
C CYS A 346 -15.43 0.31 22.23
N ALA A 347 -16.50 1.11 22.37
CA ALA A 347 -16.87 2.13 21.40
C ALA A 347 -15.90 3.32 21.43
N GLU A 348 -15.50 3.77 22.64
CA GLU A 348 -14.57 4.87 22.83
C GLU A 348 -13.18 4.56 22.25
N VAL A 349 -12.65 3.36 22.49
CA VAL A 349 -11.35 2.94 21.93
C VAL A 349 -11.44 2.83 20.40
N CYS A 350 -12.53 2.32 19.84
CA CYS A 350 -12.71 2.26 18.39
C CYS A 350 -12.85 3.65 17.75
N GLU A 351 -13.55 4.59 18.40
CA GLU A 351 -13.69 5.96 17.92
C GLU A 351 -12.33 6.69 17.90
N PHE A 352 -11.49 6.39 18.89
CA PHE A 352 -10.15 6.93 19.02
C PHE A 352 -9.16 6.34 18.01
N ASP A 353 -9.15 5.02 17.80
CA ASP A 353 -8.25 4.38 16.84
C ASP A 353 -8.71 4.66 15.39
N ARG A 354 -7.92 5.45 14.65
CA ARG A 354 -8.23 5.85 13.27
C ARG A 354 -8.28 4.67 12.29
N ARG A 355 -7.80 3.50 12.68
CA ARG A 355 -7.89 2.25 11.90
C ARG A 355 -9.21 1.52 12.14
N CYS A 356 -9.89 1.78 13.26
CA CYS A 356 -11.11 1.08 13.64
C CYS A 356 -12.33 1.71 12.95
N VAL A 357 -13.17 0.86 12.36
CA VAL A 357 -14.45 1.27 11.75
C VAL A 357 -15.66 0.67 12.45
N ALA A 358 -15.45 -0.43 13.18
CA ALA A 358 -16.51 -1.13 13.88
C ALA A 358 -16.00 -1.92 15.08
N TRP A 359 -16.91 -2.23 16.01
CA TRP A 359 -16.59 -2.95 17.24
C TRP A 359 -17.75 -3.84 17.67
N THR A 360 -17.41 -4.92 18.38
CA THR A 360 -18.36 -5.80 19.06
C THR A 360 -17.91 -6.02 20.50
N ALA A 361 -18.85 -5.97 21.44
CA ALA A 361 -18.66 -6.21 22.86
C ALA A 361 -19.50 -7.41 23.29
N VAL A 362 -18.89 -8.40 23.92
CA VAL A 362 -19.57 -9.59 24.45
C VAL A 362 -19.47 -9.60 25.96
N ASN A 363 -20.59 -9.56 26.68
CA ASN A 363 -20.60 -9.74 28.13
C ASN A 363 -20.21 -11.20 28.47
N THR A 364 -19.12 -11.37 29.20
CA THR A 364 -18.53 -12.69 29.53
C THR A 364 -18.96 -13.23 30.90
N THR A 365 -19.78 -12.50 31.63
CA THR A 365 -20.05 -12.74 33.07
C THR A 365 -21.49 -12.40 33.44
N GLU A 366 -22.16 -13.25 34.23
CA GLU A 366 -23.53 -13.00 34.69
C GLU A 366 -23.60 -12.01 35.88
N ASP A 367 -22.62 -12.05 36.79
CA ASP A 367 -22.72 -11.36 38.09
C ASP A 367 -21.86 -10.09 38.25
N SER A 368 -20.82 -9.90 37.43
CA SER A 368 -19.91 -8.74 37.49
C SER A 368 -19.48 -8.37 36.07
N PRO A 369 -20.09 -7.34 35.44
CA PRO A 369 -20.01 -7.17 34.01
C PRO A 369 -18.57 -6.96 33.54
N GLN A 370 -18.09 -7.92 32.77
CA GLN A 370 -16.85 -7.87 32.02
C GLN A 370 -17.20 -8.07 30.54
N TYR A 371 -16.62 -7.24 29.68
CA TYR A 371 -16.87 -7.27 28.25
C TYR A 371 -15.60 -7.62 27.49
N SER A 372 -15.69 -8.63 26.63
CA SER A 372 -14.68 -8.90 25.60
C SER A 372 -14.97 -8.02 24.39
N CYS A 373 -14.08 -7.06 24.12
CA CYS A 373 -14.13 -6.19 22.96
C CYS A 373 -13.40 -6.84 21.78
N THR A 374 -13.97 -6.71 20.58
CA THR A 374 -13.31 -6.98 19.30
C THR A 374 -13.43 -5.74 18.43
N LEU A 375 -12.31 -5.12 18.10
CA LEU A 375 -12.24 -3.98 17.17
C LEU A 375 -11.97 -4.48 15.76
N MET A 376 -12.48 -3.77 14.76
CA MET A 376 -12.37 -4.19 13.36
C MET A 376 -11.96 -3.03 12.45
N SER A 377 -11.07 -3.32 11.51
CA SER A 377 -10.60 -2.37 10.49
C SER A 377 -11.49 -2.33 9.24
N THR A 378 -12.35 -3.33 9.09
CA THR A 378 -13.41 -3.35 8.08
C THR A 378 -14.74 -3.72 8.73
N TYR A 379 -15.85 -3.38 8.08
CA TYR A 379 -17.15 -3.95 8.44
C TYR A 379 -17.75 -4.67 7.23
N GLY A 380 -18.17 -5.91 7.46
CA GLY A 380 -18.94 -6.73 6.53
C GLY A 380 -20.37 -6.91 7.03
N ASP A 381 -20.86 -8.14 6.91
CA ASP A 381 -22.22 -8.49 7.30
C ASP A 381 -22.43 -8.38 8.81
N VAL A 382 -23.66 -8.05 9.18
CA VAL A 382 -24.12 -8.08 10.56
C VAL A 382 -25.04 -9.28 10.74
N VAL A 383 -24.77 -10.10 11.76
CA VAL A 383 -25.52 -11.33 12.03
C VAL A 383 -26.28 -11.21 13.35
N ALA A 384 -27.44 -11.87 13.44
CA ALA A 384 -28.17 -11.97 14.69
C ALA A 384 -27.33 -12.72 15.74
N ALA A 385 -27.33 -12.20 16.96
CA ALA A 385 -26.64 -12.72 18.13
C ALA A 385 -27.59 -12.73 19.34
N ASN A 386 -27.12 -13.19 20.49
CA ASN A 386 -27.89 -13.15 21.73
C ASN A 386 -27.77 -11.77 22.41
N GLU A 387 -28.54 -11.56 23.48
CA GLU A 387 -28.59 -10.27 24.19
C GLU A 387 -27.29 -9.92 24.95
N SER A 388 -26.34 -10.86 25.06
CA SER A 388 -25.03 -10.58 25.67
C SER A 388 -24.06 -9.92 24.70
N VAL A 389 -24.41 -9.81 23.41
CA VAL A 389 -23.59 -9.16 22.39
C VAL A 389 -24.16 -7.79 22.03
N VAL A 390 -23.29 -6.79 21.98
CA VAL A 390 -23.60 -5.42 21.53
C VAL A 390 -22.59 -5.01 20.48
N THR A 391 -23.03 -4.45 19.36
CA THR A 391 -22.13 -4.04 18.28
C THR A 391 -22.41 -2.62 17.79
N GLY A 392 -21.40 -1.96 17.24
CA GLY A 392 -21.53 -0.63 16.65
C GLY A 392 -20.49 -0.33 15.57
N ARG A 393 -20.67 0.82 14.92
CA ARG A 393 -19.75 1.40 13.94
C ARG A 393 -19.43 2.85 14.32
N VAL A 394 -18.22 3.29 13.98
CA VAL A 394 -17.82 4.69 14.07
C VAL A 394 -18.65 5.50 13.07
N TRP A 395 -19.25 6.61 13.50
CA TRP A 395 -20.11 7.41 12.62
C TRP A 395 -19.31 8.47 11.86
N GLU A 396 -18.50 8.00 10.92
CA GLU A 396 -17.66 8.82 10.04
C GLU A 396 -17.73 8.30 8.61
N PRO A 397 -17.58 9.14 7.56
CA PRO A 397 -17.50 8.65 6.20
C PRO A 397 -16.37 7.64 6.01
N ILE A 398 -16.59 6.74 5.06
CA ILE A 398 -15.75 5.60 4.77
C ILE A 398 -15.39 5.61 3.29
N LEU A 399 -14.11 5.44 2.99
CA LEU A 399 -13.61 5.20 1.65
C LEU A 399 -13.61 3.70 1.41
N LEU A 400 -14.26 3.23 0.35
CA LEU A 400 -14.34 1.82 0.03
C LEU A 400 -14.00 1.50 -1.43
N LEU A 401 -13.52 0.28 -1.63
CA LEU A 401 -13.43 -0.41 -2.91
C LEU A 401 -14.32 -1.67 -2.83
N ASP A 402 -15.46 -1.61 -3.52
CA ASP A 402 -16.41 -2.70 -3.61
C ASP A 402 -16.38 -3.30 -5.01
N ARG A 403 -16.15 -4.61 -5.05
CA ARG A 403 -16.06 -5.43 -6.26
C ARG A 403 -17.16 -6.49 -6.32
N GLY A 404 -18.11 -6.50 -5.39
CA GLY A 404 -19.19 -7.48 -5.31
C GLY A 404 -20.06 -7.54 -6.56
N LYS A 405 -20.10 -6.44 -7.34
CA LYS A 405 -20.79 -6.38 -8.64
C LYS A 405 -19.85 -6.36 -9.85
N SER A 406 -18.55 -6.48 -9.68
CA SER A 406 -17.60 -6.38 -10.80
C SER A 406 -17.65 -7.60 -11.71
N GLY A 407 -18.01 -8.76 -11.15
CA GLY A 407 -17.80 -10.07 -11.78
C GLY A 407 -16.34 -10.52 -11.75
N THR A 408 -15.49 -9.89 -10.91
CA THR A 408 -14.08 -10.26 -10.76
C THR A 408 -13.91 -11.71 -10.36
N THR A 409 -12.89 -12.36 -10.91
CA THR A 409 -12.42 -13.64 -10.39
C THR A 409 -11.60 -13.43 -9.12
N GLY A 410 -11.50 -14.48 -8.29
CA GLY A 410 -10.74 -14.46 -7.04
C GLY A 410 -11.48 -13.78 -5.87
N PHE A 411 -10.74 -12.99 -5.10
CA PHE A 411 -11.24 -12.29 -3.93
C PHE A 411 -12.09 -11.08 -4.35
N HIS A 412 -13.22 -10.91 -3.68
CA HIS A 412 -14.16 -9.83 -3.92
C HIS A 412 -14.56 -9.12 -2.62
N GLU A 413 -13.82 -9.37 -1.52
CA GLU A 413 -14.00 -8.65 -0.26
C GLU A 413 -13.86 -7.14 -0.48
N THR A 414 -14.63 -6.38 0.30
CA THR A 414 -14.58 -4.93 0.27
C THR A 414 -13.40 -4.46 1.10
N TRP A 415 -12.53 -3.66 0.49
CA TRP A 415 -11.53 -2.88 1.21
C TRP A 415 -12.15 -1.57 1.64
N THR A 416 -11.81 -1.12 2.85
CA THR A 416 -12.46 0.02 3.46
C THR A 416 -11.58 0.65 4.53
N GLY A 417 -11.75 1.95 4.76
CA GLY A 417 -11.17 2.67 5.89
C GLY A 417 -11.82 4.03 6.10
N ARG A 418 -11.51 4.66 7.23
CA ARG A 418 -12.04 5.97 7.61
C ARG A 418 -11.66 7.03 6.58
N ALA A 419 -12.60 7.91 6.25
CA ALA A 419 -12.47 8.93 5.22
C ALA A 419 -13.02 10.28 5.69
N PRO A 420 -12.48 10.84 6.79
CA PRO A 420 -12.96 12.09 7.37
C PRO A 420 -12.98 13.20 6.32
N LEU A 421 -13.99 14.07 6.38
CA LEU A 421 -14.10 15.18 5.43
C LEU A 421 -13.16 16.31 5.85
N VAL A 422 -12.55 16.96 4.86
CA VAL A 422 -11.62 18.07 5.08
C VAL A 422 -12.32 19.43 5.01
N GLY A 423 -11.75 20.44 5.66
CA GLY A 423 -12.24 21.82 5.59
C GLY A 423 -13.67 21.97 6.07
N ASN A 424 -14.55 22.55 5.23
CA ASN A 424 -15.97 22.74 5.56
C ASN A 424 -16.82 21.47 5.35
N GLY A 425 -16.22 20.38 4.90
CA GLY A 425 -16.90 19.10 4.69
C GLY A 425 -17.83 19.03 3.48
N THR A 426 -17.78 20.00 2.56
CA THR A 426 -18.63 19.97 1.35
C THR A 426 -17.87 19.65 0.08
N ARG A 427 -16.53 19.57 0.13
CA ARG A 427 -15.69 19.21 -1.02
C ARG A 427 -14.88 17.96 -0.74
N VAL A 428 -14.88 17.05 -1.69
CA VAL A 428 -14.11 15.80 -1.64
C VAL A 428 -13.49 15.54 -3.00
N GLN A 429 -12.16 15.37 -3.04
CA GLN A 429 -11.47 14.98 -4.26
C GLN A 429 -11.20 13.49 -4.25
N LEU A 430 -11.52 12.79 -5.35
CA LEU A 430 -11.06 11.45 -5.64
C LEU A 430 -10.17 11.46 -6.88
N ARG A 431 -8.89 11.12 -6.72
CA ARG A 431 -7.95 10.88 -7.82
C ARG A 431 -7.81 9.39 -8.03
N VAL A 432 -8.36 8.90 -9.14
CA VAL A 432 -8.49 7.48 -9.47
C VAL A 432 -7.52 7.13 -10.59
N PHE A 433 -6.82 6.00 -10.44
CA PHE A 433 -6.03 5.38 -11.50
C PHE A 433 -6.61 4.01 -11.82
N VAL A 434 -6.71 3.71 -13.10
CA VAL A 434 -7.00 2.37 -13.59
C VAL A 434 -5.89 2.01 -14.55
N ASP A 435 -5.19 0.92 -14.25
CA ASP A 435 -4.14 0.32 -15.07
C ASP A 435 -4.48 -1.15 -15.29
N ASP A 436 -5.41 -1.36 -16.22
CA ASP A 436 -6.05 -2.63 -16.53
C ASP A 436 -6.66 -3.33 -15.31
N THR A 437 -5.89 -4.19 -14.65
CA THR A 437 -6.32 -4.96 -13.47
C THR A 437 -6.02 -4.27 -12.14
N ILE A 438 -5.26 -3.19 -12.13
CA ILE A 438 -4.95 -2.42 -10.91
C ILE A 438 -5.88 -1.21 -10.87
N VAL A 439 -6.56 -1.02 -9.75
CA VAL A 439 -7.41 0.14 -9.49
C VAL A 439 -6.98 0.80 -8.19
N GLN A 440 -6.78 2.12 -8.23
CA GLN A 440 -6.32 2.90 -7.08
C GLN A 440 -7.11 4.17 -6.94
N VAL A 441 -7.35 4.60 -5.71
CA VAL A 441 -7.95 5.90 -5.40
C VAL A 441 -7.17 6.60 -4.30
N PHE A 442 -6.93 7.90 -4.51
CA PHE A 442 -6.32 8.82 -3.55
C PHE A 442 -7.35 9.91 -3.24
N LYS A 443 -7.83 9.93 -1.99
CA LYS A 443 -8.77 10.93 -1.50
C LYS A 443 -8.01 12.14 -0.97
N ASP A 444 -8.49 13.33 -1.34
CA ASP A 444 -8.02 14.64 -0.84
C ASP A 444 -6.49 14.77 -0.85
N GLY A 445 -5.88 14.54 -2.02
CA GLY A 445 -4.44 14.64 -2.18
C GLY A 445 -3.64 13.51 -1.52
N GLY A 446 -4.28 12.36 -1.25
CA GLY A 446 -3.62 11.18 -0.71
C GLY A 446 -3.64 11.08 0.82
N LEU A 447 -4.49 11.89 1.48
CA LEU A 447 -4.76 11.73 2.91
C LEU A 447 -5.25 10.32 3.21
N GLU A 448 -6.12 9.80 2.34
CA GLU A 448 -6.55 8.41 2.35
C GLU A 448 -6.28 7.77 0.99
N SER A 449 -5.76 6.54 1.01
CA SER A 449 -5.42 5.79 -0.20
C SER A 449 -6.01 4.39 -0.14
N LEU A 450 -6.46 3.89 -1.28
CA LEU A 450 -6.99 2.53 -1.38
C LEU A 450 -6.61 1.94 -2.74
N THR A 451 -5.86 0.84 -2.69
CA THR A 451 -5.36 0.08 -3.83
C THR A 451 -5.96 -1.32 -3.88
N GLY A 452 -6.40 -1.77 -5.04
CA GLY A 452 -6.82 -3.15 -5.20
C GLY A 452 -6.72 -3.64 -6.63
N ARG A 453 -7.12 -4.91 -6.80
CA ARG A 453 -7.14 -5.59 -8.10
C ARG A 453 -8.56 -5.90 -8.53
N VAL A 454 -8.77 -5.96 -9.84
CA VAL A 454 -10.01 -6.37 -10.49
C VAL A 454 -9.69 -7.14 -11.77
N TYR A 455 -10.29 -8.33 -11.93
CA TYR A 455 -10.04 -9.21 -13.06
C TYR A 455 -11.35 -9.42 -13.82
N VAL A 456 -11.61 -8.52 -14.77
CA VAL A 456 -12.86 -8.49 -15.54
C VAL A 456 -12.58 -8.41 -17.03
N PRO A 457 -13.51 -8.85 -17.90
CA PRO A 457 -13.39 -8.70 -19.34
C PRO A 457 -13.09 -7.26 -19.80
N ASN A 458 -12.39 -7.12 -20.92
CA ASN A 458 -11.97 -5.81 -21.43
C ASN A 458 -13.14 -4.92 -21.91
N ASP A 459 -14.32 -5.49 -22.19
CA ASP A 459 -15.53 -4.71 -22.50
C ASP A 459 -16.17 -4.07 -21.24
N HIS A 460 -15.66 -4.37 -20.04
CA HIS A 460 -16.00 -3.66 -18.81
C HIS A 460 -15.12 -2.41 -18.72
N SER A 461 -15.26 -1.49 -19.68
CA SER A 461 -14.35 -0.36 -19.88
C SER A 461 -14.93 1.00 -19.47
N GLY A 462 -16.20 1.07 -19.12
CA GLY A 462 -16.87 2.33 -18.84
C GLY A 462 -16.43 2.97 -17.52
N VAL A 463 -16.80 4.25 -17.39
CA VAL A 463 -16.70 5.06 -16.18
C VAL A 463 -18.02 5.76 -15.95
N ALA A 464 -18.51 5.71 -14.72
CA ALA A 464 -19.69 6.45 -14.29
C ALA A 464 -19.45 7.14 -12.95
N LEU A 465 -20.18 8.22 -12.70
CA LEU A 465 -20.29 8.83 -11.37
C LEU A 465 -21.63 8.44 -10.77
N PHE A 466 -21.72 8.38 -9.45
CA PHE A 466 -22.99 8.07 -8.81
C PHE A 466 -23.22 8.87 -7.53
N SER A 467 -24.50 8.96 -7.17
CA SER A 467 -25.00 9.45 -5.89
C SER A 467 -26.13 8.53 -5.46
N TYR A 468 -26.09 8.04 -4.22
CA TYR A 468 -27.10 7.18 -3.61
C TYR A 468 -27.50 7.73 -2.24
N ASN A 469 -28.81 7.73 -1.97
CA ASN A 469 -29.43 8.20 -0.73
C ASN A 469 -29.04 9.65 -0.36
N ILE A 470 -28.74 10.48 -1.36
CA ILE A 470 -28.53 11.92 -1.22
C ILE A 470 -29.75 12.62 -1.84
N ASN A 471 -30.45 13.42 -1.05
CA ASN A 471 -31.73 14.04 -1.44
C ASN A 471 -31.58 15.28 -2.34
N SER A 472 -30.37 15.57 -2.81
CA SER A 472 -30.06 16.68 -3.71
C SER A 472 -29.09 16.23 -4.79
N ASN A 473 -28.88 17.10 -5.78
CA ASN A 473 -27.89 16.85 -6.80
C ASN A 473 -26.48 17.02 -6.20
N VAL A 474 -25.53 16.27 -6.75
CA VAL A 474 -24.09 16.36 -6.46
C VAL A 474 -23.42 16.93 -7.71
N SER A 475 -22.65 18.01 -7.55
CA SER A 475 -21.81 18.57 -8.60
C SER A 475 -20.44 17.91 -8.57
N ALA A 476 -19.87 17.66 -9.74
CA ALA A 476 -18.52 17.12 -9.86
C ALA A 476 -17.77 17.80 -11.00
N ARG A 477 -16.55 18.27 -10.73
CA ARG A 477 -15.61 18.66 -11.79
C ARG A 477 -14.69 17.50 -12.08
N VAL A 478 -14.74 16.99 -13.31
CA VAL A 478 -13.94 15.84 -13.74
C VAL A 478 -12.80 16.32 -14.63
N SER A 479 -11.59 15.85 -14.35
CA SER A 479 -10.45 15.88 -15.27
C SER A 479 -10.04 14.44 -15.59
N PHE A 480 -10.17 14.03 -16.85
CA PHE A 480 -9.87 12.67 -17.31
C PHE A 480 -8.66 12.68 -18.24
N TYR A 481 -7.74 11.73 -18.03
CA TYR A 481 -6.52 11.57 -18.81
C TYR A 481 -6.35 10.12 -19.25
N GLU A 482 -6.30 9.88 -20.56
CA GLU A 482 -5.75 8.62 -21.08
C GLU A 482 -4.24 8.59 -20.79
N MET A 483 -3.76 7.44 -20.32
CA MET A 483 -2.37 7.27 -19.89
C MET A 483 -1.62 6.38 -20.88
N ASP A 484 -0.45 6.84 -21.28
CA ASP A 484 0.51 6.09 -22.09
C ASP A 484 1.21 5.01 -21.25
N THR A 485 1.85 4.08 -21.95
CA THR A 485 2.66 3.03 -21.33
C THR A 485 4.04 3.54 -20.93
N VAL A 486 4.55 3.06 -19.80
CA VAL A 486 5.97 3.22 -19.42
C VAL A 486 6.89 2.27 -20.21
N HIS A 487 6.33 1.31 -20.94
CA HIS A 487 7.11 0.39 -21.75
C HIS A 487 7.46 1.03 -23.09
N GLU A 488 8.74 1.26 -23.35
CA GLU A 488 9.19 1.58 -24.71
C GLU A 488 8.88 0.37 -25.61
N SER A 489 7.77 0.44 -26.34
CA SER A 489 7.59 -0.46 -27.48
C SER A 489 8.74 -0.15 -28.46
N ASN A 490 9.39 -1.17 -29.02
CA ASN A 490 10.38 -1.01 -30.09
C ASN A 490 9.80 -0.42 -31.40
N ALA A 491 8.74 0.38 -31.33
CA ALA A 491 8.20 1.13 -32.45
C ALA A 491 9.05 2.37 -32.67
N ALA A 492 9.67 2.46 -33.85
CA ALA A 492 10.40 3.63 -34.29
C ALA A 492 9.57 4.91 -34.09
N PRO A 493 10.17 6.04 -33.65
CA PRO A 493 9.43 7.26 -33.37
C PRO A 493 8.63 7.69 -34.60
N THR A 494 7.31 7.74 -34.45
CA THR A 494 6.44 8.41 -35.40
C THR A 494 6.86 9.87 -35.45
N LYS A 495 7.25 10.32 -36.64
CA LYS A 495 7.71 11.70 -36.89
C LYS A 495 6.70 12.69 -36.32
N ALA A 496 7.20 13.61 -35.50
CA ALA A 496 6.47 14.82 -35.10
C ALA A 496 5.92 15.56 -36.34
N PRO A 497 4.81 16.29 -36.23
CA PRO A 497 4.29 17.09 -37.33
C PRO A 497 5.34 18.15 -37.69
N THR A 498 5.83 18.12 -38.93
CA THR A 498 6.70 19.17 -39.45
C THR A 498 5.89 20.46 -39.60
N GLU A 499 6.22 21.47 -38.79
CA GLU A 499 5.85 22.85 -39.08
C GLU A 499 6.44 23.26 -40.44
N GLY A 500 5.55 23.73 -41.32
CA GLY A 500 5.93 24.25 -42.63
C GLY A 500 6.71 25.56 -42.47
N SER A 501 7.94 25.58 -42.97
CA SER A 501 8.62 26.82 -43.32
C SER A 501 8.89 26.86 -44.82
N ASN A 502 8.30 27.87 -45.46
CA ASN A 502 8.58 28.31 -46.81
C ASN A 502 10.04 28.79 -46.92
N SER A 503 10.81 28.24 -47.85
CA SER A 503 11.82 29.00 -48.59
C SER A 503 12.11 28.34 -49.94
N GLY A 504 12.22 29.19 -50.97
CA GLY A 504 12.20 28.85 -52.39
C GLY A 504 13.48 28.21 -52.96
N PRO A 505 13.51 28.02 -54.30
CA PRO A 505 14.31 26.98 -54.95
C PRO A 505 15.73 27.44 -55.24
N THR A 506 16.69 26.53 -55.13
CA THR A 506 18.01 26.69 -55.77
C THR A 506 18.50 25.33 -56.31
N GLU A 507 19.21 25.44 -57.42
CA GLU A 507 19.39 24.46 -58.48
C GLU A 507 20.32 23.27 -58.15
N ALA A 508 20.14 22.19 -58.93
CA ALA A 508 21.09 21.08 -59.05
C ALA A 508 22.40 21.51 -59.75
N PRO A 509 23.47 20.71 -59.62
CA PRO A 509 23.77 19.83 -60.77
C PRO A 509 24.26 18.41 -60.42
N THR A 510 24.25 17.62 -61.48
CA THR A 510 24.41 16.17 -61.69
C THR A 510 25.84 15.58 -61.63
N THR A 511 25.87 14.23 -61.71
CA THR A 511 26.98 13.26 -62.02
C THR A 511 27.70 12.71 -60.79
N GLY A 512 28.00 11.42 -60.58
CA GLY A 512 28.00 10.15 -61.33
C GLY A 512 28.63 9.06 -60.40
N PRO A 513 28.63 7.75 -60.73
CA PRO A 513 28.44 6.66 -59.76
C PRO A 513 29.72 5.92 -59.31
N SER A 514 29.70 5.31 -58.11
CA SER A 514 30.63 4.20 -57.80
C SER A 514 30.11 3.20 -56.75
N LYS A 515 29.75 2.02 -57.27
CA LYS A 515 30.01 0.64 -56.77
C LYS A 515 29.73 0.28 -55.30
N ALA A 516 28.80 -0.66 -55.16
CA ALA A 516 28.71 -1.65 -54.09
C ALA A 516 29.94 -2.57 -54.05
N PRO A 517 30.11 -3.36 -52.97
CA PRO A 517 29.76 -4.77 -53.17
C PRO A 517 28.95 -5.40 -52.03
N ASP A 518 28.34 -6.52 -52.43
CA ASP A 518 27.52 -7.49 -51.74
C ASP A 518 28.07 -8.01 -50.40
N ALA A 519 27.16 -8.39 -49.51
CA ALA A 519 27.29 -9.67 -48.79
C ALA A 519 25.91 -10.22 -48.40
N SER A 520 25.67 -11.41 -48.94
CA SER A 520 24.50 -12.25 -48.86
C SER A 520 24.30 -12.93 -47.51
N TRP A 521 23.03 -13.25 -47.26
CA TRP A 521 22.48 -14.16 -46.27
C TRP A 521 23.13 -15.55 -46.30
N HIS A 522 23.43 -16.11 -45.11
CA HIS A 522 23.48 -17.55 -44.88
C HIS A 522 22.94 -17.91 -43.49
N THR A 523 21.97 -18.80 -43.49
CA THR A 523 21.39 -19.51 -42.34
C THR A 523 22.17 -20.76 -41.95
N ALA A 524 21.97 -21.14 -40.69
CA ALA A 524 22.04 -22.48 -40.09
C ALA A 524 23.36 -22.94 -39.43
N GLY A 525 23.22 -23.29 -38.15
CA GLY A 525 24.22 -23.97 -37.33
C GLY A 525 23.62 -24.34 -35.97
N SER A 526 22.84 -25.43 -35.95
CA SER A 526 22.21 -26.03 -34.77
C SER A 526 23.23 -26.74 -33.87
N HIS A 527 23.25 -26.43 -32.57
CA HIS A 527 23.79 -27.33 -31.55
C HIS A 527 22.77 -27.53 -30.42
N LEU A 528 22.28 -28.78 -30.35
CA LEU A 528 21.51 -29.32 -29.23
C LEU A 528 22.37 -29.35 -27.97
N ILE A 529 21.89 -28.76 -26.88
CA ILE A 529 22.29 -29.12 -25.51
C ILE A 529 21.11 -29.87 -24.89
N LYS A 530 21.37 -31.13 -24.51
CA LYS A 530 20.46 -31.99 -23.75
C LYS A 530 20.29 -31.42 -22.34
N VAL A 531 19.08 -31.00 -21.97
CA VAL A 531 18.73 -30.73 -20.58
C VAL A 531 18.21 -32.03 -19.97
N MET A 532 18.95 -32.55 -18.98
CA MET A 532 18.48 -33.61 -18.09
C MET A 532 17.37 -33.04 -17.20
N PHE A 533 16.16 -33.60 -17.28
CA PHE A 533 15.11 -33.37 -16.31
C PHE A 533 15.48 -34.10 -15.02
N LEU A 534 15.82 -33.34 -13.97
CA LEU A 534 15.79 -33.84 -12.61
C LEU A 534 14.44 -33.44 -12.01
N ALA A 535 13.51 -34.40 -11.99
CA ALA A 535 12.26 -34.26 -11.25
C ALA A 535 12.59 -34.32 -9.75
N VAL A 536 12.57 -33.17 -9.09
CA VAL A 536 12.49 -33.11 -7.62
C VAL A 536 11.04 -32.84 -7.28
N THR A 537 10.36 -33.90 -6.82
CA THR A 537 9.08 -33.81 -6.13
C THR A 537 9.26 -33.00 -4.84
N LEU A 538 8.87 -31.73 -4.86
CA LEU A 538 8.62 -30.96 -3.64
C LEU A 538 7.21 -31.32 -3.15
N HIS A 539 7.14 -32.27 -2.23
CA HIS A 539 6.03 -32.38 -1.29
C HIS A 539 6.49 -31.76 0.03
N THR A 540 5.54 -31.11 0.71
CA THR A 540 5.62 -30.52 2.07
C THR A 540 6.56 -29.32 2.22
N VAL A 541 6.02 -28.09 2.09
CA VAL A 541 5.81 -27.09 3.16
C VAL A 541 5.20 -25.83 2.49
N LEU A 542 3.87 -25.76 2.49
CA LEU A 542 3.10 -24.52 2.29
C LEU A 542 1.73 -24.84 2.92
N PRO A 543 1.43 -24.30 4.11
CA PRO A 543 0.72 -23.02 4.15
C PRO A 543 1.10 -22.15 5.36
N LEU A 544 1.45 -20.88 5.14
CA LEU A 544 1.18 -19.81 6.12
C LEU A 544 1.16 -18.39 5.52
N LEU A 545 1.27 -18.24 4.19
CA LEU A 545 1.19 -16.93 3.48
C LEU A 545 -0.10 -16.77 2.67
N LEU A 546 -1.19 -17.44 3.08
CA LEU A 546 -2.46 -17.48 2.35
C LEU A 546 -3.70 -17.20 3.24
N PHE A 547 -3.52 -16.42 4.31
CA PHE A 547 -4.65 -15.78 4.98
C PHE A 547 -4.41 -14.28 5.09
#